data_AF-J9GJF4-F1
#
_entry.id   AF-J9GJF4-F1
#
_cell.length_a   1.000
_cell.length_b   1.000
_cell.length_c   1.000
_cell.angle_alpha   90.00
_cell.angle_beta   90.00
_cell.angle_gamma   90.00
#
_symmetry.space_group_name_H-M   'P 1'
#
loop_
_entity.id
_entity.type
_entity.pdbx_description
1 polymer ?
#
loop_
_entity_poly.entity_id
_entity_poly.type
_entity_poly.pdbx_seq_one_letter_code
_entity_poly.pdbx_strand_id
1 'polypeptide(L)'
;MPEIFSYPCSPHLAARIDQRPIDFNKIEQATLELAKRYDTVLMEGAGGLMVPLTEDYLTIDYITSKNYPLIFVTSGKLGSINHTLLSFEAIQHRGIELHTVLYNLYPPVENHTIEADTLQYIKNYLAKHFPHTKLAVVPVIK
;
A
#
# COMPACT_ATOMS: atom_id res chain seq x y z
N MET A 1 4.79 -19.28 -1.31
CA MET A 1 3.35 -19.29 -0.94
C MET A 1 3.08 -18.13 0.01
N PRO A 2 1.91 -17.47 -0.04
CA PRO A 2 1.57 -16.39 0.89
C PRO A 2 1.43 -16.91 2.34
N GLU A 3 1.50 -15.98 3.30
CA GLU A 3 1.09 -16.19 4.68
C GLU A 3 -0.44 -16.06 4.77
N ILE A 4 -1.10 -17.10 5.28
CA ILE A 4 -2.56 -17.14 5.44
C ILE A 4 -2.86 -17.53 6.88
N PHE A 5 -3.82 -16.86 7.49
CA PHE A 5 -4.30 -17.10 8.86
C PHE A 5 -5.80 -17.41 8.86
N SER A 6 -6.29 -18.03 9.94
CA SER A 6 -7.66 -18.54 10.00
C SER A 6 -8.73 -17.44 10.13
N TYR A 7 -8.39 -16.30 10.75
CA TYR A 7 -9.34 -15.25 11.09
C TYR A 7 -9.08 -13.95 10.30
N PRO A 8 -10.10 -13.36 9.64
CA PRO A 8 -9.94 -12.19 8.78
C PRO A 8 -9.84 -10.90 9.61
N CYS A 9 -8.66 -10.63 10.15
CA CYS A 9 -8.37 -9.43 10.94
C CYS A 9 -6.95 -8.92 10.65
N SER A 10 -6.49 -7.91 11.39
CA SER A 10 -5.12 -7.41 11.23
C SER A 10 -4.09 -8.53 11.49
N PRO A 11 -2.95 -8.54 10.78
CA PRO A 11 -2.01 -9.66 10.83
C PRO A 11 -1.51 -10.01 12.23
N HIS A 12 -1.18 -9.00 13.06
CA HIS A 12 -0.74 -9.25 14.45
C HIS A 12 -1.79 -10.02 15.29
N LEU A 13 -3.08 -9.68 15.12
CA LEU A 13 -4.17 -10.32 15.86
C LEU A 13 -4.44 -11.73 15.29
N ALA A 14 -4.38 -11.89 13.98
CA ALA A 14 -4.56 -13.17 13.33
C ALA A 14 -3.48 -14.18 13.77
N ALA A 15 -2.23 -13.73 13.81
CA ALA A 15 -1.10 -14.50 14.33
C ALA A 15 -1.29 -14.91 15.80
N ARG A 16 -1.82 -14.01 16.63
CA ARG A 16 -2.12 -14.28 18.04
C ARG A 16 -3.24 -15.30 18.21
N ILE A 17 -4.34 -15.19 17.44
CA ILE A 17 -5.46 -16.13 17.46
C ILE A 17 -5.01 -17.53 17.06
N ASP A 18 -4.22 -17.62 15.99
CA ASP A 18 -3.70 -18.89 15.47
C ASP A 18 -2.52 -19.45 16.31
N GLN A 19 -2.06 -18.71 17.33
CA GLN A 19 -0.85 -19.00 18.12
C GLN A 19 0.37 -19.29 17.24
N ARG A 20 0.45 -18.60 16.10
CA ARG A 20 1.46 -18.80 15.07
C ARG A 20 2.00 -17.44 14.64
N PRO A 21 3.28 -17.14 14.90
CA PRO A 21 3.87 -15.88 14.42
C PRO A 21 3.91 -15.86 12.89
N ILE A 22 3.94 -14.66 12.32
CA ILE A 22 4.20 -14.47 10.89
C ILE A 22 5.62 -14.94 10.59
N ASP A 23 5.78 -15.82 9.60
CA ASP A 23 7.08 -16.25 9.13
C ASP A 23 7.60 -15.33 8.02
N PHE A 24 8.38 -14.33 8.40
CA PHE A 24 8.99 -13.38 7.45
C PHE A 24 10.01 -14.04 6.52
N ASN A 25 10.70 -15.10 6.97
CA ASN A 25 11.67 -15.81 6.12
C ASN A 25 10.95 -16.54 4.99
N LYS A 26 9.78 -17.13 5.26
CA LYS A 26 8.93 -17.73 4.23
C LYS A 26 8.46 -16.72 3.19
N ILE A 27 8.08 -15.51 3.61
CA ILE A 27 7.71 -14.42 2.68
C ILE A 27 8.91 -14.05 1.80
N GLU A 28 10.10 -13.89 2.40
CA GLU A 28 11.32 -13.54 1.68
C GLU A 28 11.74 -14.62 0.68
N GLN A 29 11.75 -15.88 1.09
CA GLN A 29 12.06 -17.01 0.20
C GLN A 29 11.08 -17.07 -0.97
N ALA A 30 9.77 -16.97 -0.72
CA ALA A 30 8.78 -16.95 -1.77
C ALA A 30 8.98 -15.78 -2.74
N THR A 31 9.36 -14.60 -2.23
CA THR A 31 9.65 -13.41 -3.05
C THR A 31 10.87 -13.64 -3.95
N LEU A 32 11.96 -14.17 -3.38
CA LEU A 32 13.19 -14.48 -4.12
C LEU A 32 12.98 -15.56 -5.18
N GLU A 33 12.17 -16.58 -4.89
CA GLU A 33 11.81 -17.62 -5.85
C GLU A 33 11.00 -17.06 -7.03
N LEU A 34 10.04 -16.18 -6.75
CA LEU A 34 9.26 -15.52 -7.80
C LEU A 34 10.12 -14.55 -8.62
N ALA A 35 11.01 -13.80 -7.98
CA ALA A 35 11.92 -12.86 -8.64
C ALA A 35 12.91 -13.55 -9.59
N LYS A 36 13.22 -14.84 -9.37
CA LYS A 36 14.01 -15.65 -10.31
C LYS A 36 13.23 -16.08 -11.55
N ARG A 37 11.90 -16.05 -11.51
CA ARG A 37 11.02 -16.60 -12.55
C ARG A 37 10.29 -15.53 -13.36
N TYR A 38 10.11 -14.34 -12.80
CA TYR A 38 9.32 -13.27 -13.39
C TYR A 38 10.10 -11.95 -13.36
N ASP A 39 9.94 -11.15 -14.41
CA ASP A 39 10.57 -9.82 -14.51
C ASP A 39 10.05 -8.83 -13.46
N THR A 40 8.85 -9.08 -12.92
CA THR A 40 8.21 -8.24 -11.92
C THR A 40 7.40 -9.09 -10.96
N VAL A 41 7.55 -8.82 -9.66
CA VAL A 41 6.79 -9.45 -8.58
C VAL A 41 6.04 -8.35 -7.85
N LEU A 42 4.71 -8.43 -7.83
CA LEU A 42 3.87 -7.54 -7.02
C LEU A 42 3.59 -8.21 -5.68
N MET A 43 3.96 -7.53 -4.60
CA MET A 43 3.63 -7.96 -3.23
C MET A 43 2.52 -7.06 -2.69
N GLU A 44 1.37 -7.67 -2.43
CA GLU A 44 0.27 -7.00 -1.75
C GLU A 44 0.43 -7.14 -0.23
N GLY A 45 0.42 -6.02 0.48
CA GLY A 45 0.38 -6.00 1.94
C GLY A 45 -1.02 -6.30 2.49
N ALA A 46 -1.13 -6.56 3.79
CA ALA A 46 -2.42 -6.74 4.44
C ALA A 46 -2.89 -5.43 5.09
N GLY A 47 -3.84 -4.74 4.46
CA GLY A 47 -4.39 -3.47 4.95
C GLY A 47 -3.54 -2.25 4.60
N GLY A 48 -3.51 -1.25 5.49
CA GLY A 48 -2.77 0.00 5.27
C GLY A 48 -1.30 -0.04 5.71
N LEU A 49 -0.55 1.01 5.38
CA LEU A 49 0.89 1.13 5.68
C LEU A 49 1.22 0.98 7.17
N MET A 50 0.39 1.55 8.04
CA MET A 50 0.61 1.52 9.50
C MET A 50 -0.06 0.30 10.17
N VAL A 51 -0.51 -0.70 9.41
CA VAL A 51 -1.08 -1.92 9.98
C VAL A 51 0.02 -2.75 10.64
N PRO A 52 -0.19 -3.23 11.89
CA PRO A 52 0.78 -4.07 12.58
C PRO A 52 0.86 -5.49 11.98
N LEU A 53 2.09 -5.88 11.63
CA LEU A 53 2.47 -7.26 11.34
C LEU A 53 2.78 -8.01 12.64
N THR A 54 3.42 -7.32 13.59
CA THR A 54 3.61 -7.75 14.98
C THR A 54 3.31 -6.58 15.92
N GLU A 55 3.47 -6.75 17.24
CA GLU A 55 3.30 -5.64 18.21
C GLU A 55 4.26 -4.47 17.94
N ASP A 56 5.47 -4.74 17.46
CA ASP A 56 6.55 -3.77 17.31
C ASP A 56 6.99 -3.56 15.85
N TYR A 57 6.22 -4.07 14.89
CA TYR A 57 6.61 -4.05 13.49
C TYR A 57 5.41 -3.84 12.57
N LEU A 58 5.43 -2.74 11.82
CA LEU A 58 4.36 -2.34 10.91
C LEU A 58 4.68 -2.74 9.46
N THR A 59 3.65 -2.79 8.62
CA THR A 59 3.79 -3.01 7.17
C THR A 59 4.78 -2.02 6.53
N ILE A 60 4.73 -0.75 6.91
CA ILE A 60 5.65 0.28 6.40
C ILE A 60 7.10 0.04 6.81
N ASP A 61 7.34 -0.56 7.98
CA ASP A 61 8.69 -0.89 8.44
C ASP A 61 9.25 -2.08 7.66
N TYR A 62 8.39 -3.03 7.28
CA TYR A 62 8.75 -4.12 6.37
C TYR A 62 9.17 -3.60 4.99
N ILE A 63 8.35 -2.74 4.38
CA ILE A 63 8.66 -2.10 3.09
C ILE A 63 10.00 -1.35 3.16
N THR A 64 10.21 -0.58 4.23
CA THR A 64 11.45 0.18 4.47
C THR A 64 12.65 -0.75 4.61
N SER A 65 12.55 -1.79 5.43
CA SER A 65 13.67 -2.72 5.71
C SER A 65 14.12 -3.52 4.49
N LYS A 66 13.18 -3.80 3.56
CA LYS A 66 13.46 -4.50 2.32
C LYS A 66 13.83 -3.56 1.17
N ASN A 67 13.80 -2.24 1.40
CA ASN A 67 14.06 -1.21 0.40
C ASN A 67 13.22 -1.41 -0.88
N TYR A 68 11.93 -1.75 -0.71
CA TYR A 68 11.04 -1.97 -1.84
C TYR A 68 10.42 -0.65 -2.33
N PRO A 69 10.32 -0.43 -3.66
CA PRO A 69 9.53 0.66 -4.20
C PRO A 69 8.04 0.42 -3.92
N LEU A 70 7.32 1.48 -3.60
CA LEU A 70 5.92 1.43 -3.19
C LEU A 70 4.97 1.84 -4.32
N ILE A 71 3.93 1.04 -4.52
CA ILE A 71 2.71 1.44 -5.22
C ILE A 71 1.66 1.77 -4.15
N PHE A 72 1.24 3.04 -4.06
CA PHE A 72 0.24 3.49 -3.11
C PHE A 72 -1.13 3.61 -3.77
N VAL A 73 -2.15 2.97 -3.21
CA VAL A 73 -3.52 3.03 -3.72
C VAL A 73 -4.35 4.01 -2.90
N THR A 74 -4.98 4.97 -3.56
CA THR A 74 -5.92 5.92 -2.95
C THR A 74 -7.23 5.99 -3.75
N SER A 75 -8.22 6.74 -3.26
CA SER A 75 -9.54 6.90 -3.89
C SER A 75 -10.00 8.35 -3.87
N GLY A 76 -11.05 8.68 -4.62
CA GLY A 76 -11.64 10.02 -4.68
C GLY A 76 -12.74 10.33 -3.68
N LYS A 77 -12.86 9.54 -2.61
CA LYS A 77 -13.93 9.71 -1.62
C LYS A 77 -13.65 10.93 -0.72
N LEU A 78 -14.70 11.52 -0.16
CA LEU A 78 -14.55 12.55 0.86
C LEU A 78 -13.65 12.04 2.01
N GLY A 79 -12.67 12.85 2.42
CA GLY A 79 -11.68 12.50 3.45
C GLY A 79 -10.41 11.80 2.94
N SER A 80 -10.40 11.32 1.69
CA SER A 80 -9.25 10.63 1.10
C SER A 80 -7.99 11.51 0.98
N ILE A 81 -8.13 12.82 0.78
CA ILE A 81 -7.00 13.76 0.74
C ILE A 81 -6.18 13.66 2.03
N ASN A 82 -6.82 13.76 3.19
CA ASN A 82 -6.15 13.68 4.48
C ASN A 82 -5.40 12.34 4.64
N HIS A 83 -6.07 11.22 4.37
CA HIS A 83 -5.44 9.90 4.45
C HIS A 83 -4.26 9.73 3.49
N THR A 84 -4.38 10.29 2.28
CA THR A 84 -3.31 10.27 1.27
C THR A 84 -2.11 11.07 1.74
N LEU A 85 -2.31 12.31 2.20
CA LEU A 85 -1.22 13.17 2.64
C LEU A 85 -0.52 12.64 3.89
N LEU A 86 -1.27 12.14 4.89
CA LEU A 86 -0.68 11.49 6.06
C LEU A 86 0.17 10.28 5.67
N SER A 87 -0.29 9.49 4.69
CA SER A 87 0.48 8.37 4.15
C SER A 87 1.75 8.84 3.45
N PHE A 88 1.65 9.91 2.65
CA PHE A 88 2.81 10.51 1.98
C PHE A 88 3.85 11.05 2.97
N GLU A 89 3.43 11.67 4.07
CA GLU A 89 4.36 12.09 5.13
C GLU A 89 5.08 10.89 5.74
N ALA A 90 4.36 9.80 6.04
CA ALA A 90 4.96 8.59 6.60
C ALA A 90 5.95 7.91 5.63
N ILE A 91 5.63 7.91 4.33
CA ILE A 91 6.47 7.41 3.24
C ILE A 91 7.75 8.27 3.13
N GLN A 92 7.60 9.59 3.05
CA GLN A 92 8.71 10.51 2.90
C GLN A 92 9.65 10.49 4.12
N HIS A 93 9.08 10.46 5.33
CA HIS A 93 9.85 10.39 6.56
C HIS A 93 10.71 9.12 6.67
N ARG A 94 10.28 8.01 6.05
CA ARG A 94 11.02 6.75 6.01
C ARG A 94 11.91 6.60 4.77
N GLY A 95 11.95 7.59 3.88
CA GLY A 95 12.75 7.54 2.66
C GLY A 95 12.30 6.46 1.68
N ILE A 96 11.05 6.03 1.72
CA ILE A 96 10.51 5.01 0.81
C ILE A 96 10.36 5.61 -0.59
N GLU A 97 10.87 4.92 -1.61
CA GLU A 97 10.63 5.28 -3.00
C GLU A 97 9.14 5.07 -3.34
N LEU A 98 8.38 6.16 -3.49
CA LEU A 98 7.02 6.11 -4.00
C LEU A 98 7.04 6.00 -5.53
N HIS A 99 7.03 4.77 -6.05
CA HIS A 99 7.11 4.55 -7.49
C HIS A 99 5.83 4.96 -8.23
N THR A 100 4.66 4.57 -7.71
CA THR A 100 3.36 4.88 -8.34
C THR A 100 2.29 5.21 -7.30
N VAL A 101 1.43 6.18 -7.60
CA VAL A 101 0.13 6.36 -6.98
C VAL A 101 -0.96 5.87 -7.94
N LEU A 102 -1.77 4.93 -7.46
CA LEU A 102 -2.96 4.45 -8.14
C LEU A 102 -4.19 5.14 -7.58
N TYR A 103 -4.87 5.91 -8.42
CA TYR A 103 -6.13 6.55 -8.10
C TYR A 103 -7.29 5.64 -8.48
N ASN A 104 -7.85 4.95 -7.50
CA ASN A 104 -8.86 3.93 -7.70
C ASN A 104 -10.26 4.54 -7.74
N LEU A 105 -10.96 4.36 -8.87
CA LEU A 105 -12.35 4.78 -9.07
C LEU A 105 -13.37 3.79 -8.47
N TYR A 106 -12.92 2.67 -7.90
CA TYR A 106 -13.79 1.70 -7.23
C TYR A 106 -13.79 1.88 -5.70
N PRO A 107 -14.95 1.75 -5.03
CA PRO A 107 -16.29 1.70 -5.61
C PRO A 107 -16.67 3.05 -6.23
N PRO A 108 -17.56 3.05 -7.25
CA PRO A 108 -18.03 4.28 -7.85
C PRO A 108 -18.60 5.21 -6.79
N VAL A 109 -18.27 6.49 -6.88
CA VAL A 109 -18.85 7.54 -6.02
C VAL A 109 -19.94 8.27 -6.78
N GLU A 110 -20.97 8.73 -6.07
CA GLU A 110 -22.07 9.49 -6.67
C GLU A 110 -21.65 10.92 -7.06
N ASN A 111 -20.67 11.49 -6.36
CA ASN A 111 -20.22 12.88 -6.56
C ASN A 111 -18.89 12.93 -7.31
N HIS A 112 -18.98 13.07 -8.63
CA HIS A 112 -17.82 13.18 -9.52
C HIS A 112 -17.02 14.49 -9.36
N THR A 113 -17.60 15.55 -8.77
CA THR A 113 -16.88 16.80 -8.53
C THR A 113 -15.81 16.60 -7.46
N ILE A 114 -16.14 15.93 -6.36
CA ILE A 114 -15.18 15.63 -5.28
C ILE A 114 -14.06 14.72 -5.79
N GLU A 115 -14.41 13.71 -6.58
CA GLU A 115 -13.46 12.79 -7.19
C GLU A 115 -12.50 13.51 -8.15
N ALA A 116 -13.01 14.39 -9.02
CA ALA A 116 -12.16 15.13 -9.96
C ALA A 116 -11.23 16.12 -9.23
N ASP A 117 -11.74 16.85 -8.24
CA ASP A 117 -10.94 17.82 -7.47
C ASP A 117 -9.85 17.11 -6.64
N THR A 118 -10.19 15.98 -6.01
CA THR A 118 -9.23 15.19 -5.23
C THR A 118 -8.09 14.66 -6.13
N LEU A 119 -8.42 14.14 -7.31
CA LEU A 119 -7.40 13.71 -8.28
C LEU A 119 -6.50 14.88 -8.68
N GLN A 120 -7.08 16.04 -8.97
CA GLN A 120 -6.32 17.23 -9.37
C GLN A 120 -5.41 17.72 -8.23
N TYR A 121 -5.90 17.70 -7.00
CA TYR A 121 -5.11 18.05 -5.82
C TYR A 121 -3.92 17.10 -5.63
N ILE A 122 -4.16 15.78 -5.66
CA ILE A 122 -3.11 14.76 -5.52
C ILE A 122 -2.07 14.91 -6.63
N LYS A 123 -2.50 15.14 -7.88
CA LYS A 123 -1.61 15.39 -9.02
C LYS A 123 -0.69 16.59 -8.77
N ASN A 124 -1.23 17.71 -8.29
CA ASN A 124 -0.46 18.91 -7.98
C ASN A 124 0.52 18.67 -6.83
N TYR A 125 0.09 17.94 -5.80
CA TYR A 125 0.93 17.60 -4.66
C TYR A 125 2.11 16.72 -5.08
N LEU A 126 1.87 15.67 -5.87
CA LEU A 126 2.92 14.80 -6.41
C LEU A 126 3.92 15.57 -7.26
N ALA A 127 3.46 16.47 -8.14
CA ALA A 127 4.36 17.28 -8.96
C ALA A 127 5.35 18.13 -8.13
N LYS A 128 4.95 18.55 -6.92
CA LYS A 128 5.77 19.37 -6.02
C LYS A 128 6.67 18.54 -5.10
N HIS A 129 6.16 17.45 -4.56
CA HIS A 129 6.80 16.70 -3.47
C HIS A 129 7.40 15.36 -3.90
N PHE A 130 6.87 14.78 -4.98
CA PHE A 130 7.26 13.46 -5.50
C PHE A 130 7.37 13.49 -7.04
N PRO A 131 8.28 14.31 -7.62
CA PRO A 131 8.29 14.60 -9.06
C PRO A 131 8.56 13.40 -9.96
N HIS A 132 9.08 12.29 -9.42
CA HIS A 132 9.35 11.06 -10.16
C HIS A 132 8.25 9.99 -10.01
N THR A 133 7.27 10.21 -9.13
CA THR A 133 6.17 9.28 -8.91
C THR A 133 5.19 9.30 -10.07
N LYS A 134 4.85 8.12 -10.57
CA LYS A 134 3.83 7.95 -11.60
C LYS A 134 2.43 8.08 -10.97
N LEU A 135 1.50 8.70 -11.68
CA LEU A 135 0.08 8.71 -11.30
C LEU A 135 -0.71 7.97 -12.38
N ALA A 136 -1.47 6.95 -11.97
CA ALA A 136 -2.36 6.22 -12.88
C ALA A 136 -3.77 6.12 -12.28
N VAL A 137 -4.78 6.33 -13.12
CA VAL A 137 -6.18 6.16 -12.75
C VAL A 137 -6.60 4.73 -13.04
N VAL A 138 -7.13 4.03 -12.03
CA VAL A 138 -7.63 2.66 -12.16
C VAL A 138 -9.14 2.71 -12.38
N PRO A 139 -9.63 2.27 -13.56
CA PRO A 139 -11.05 2.35 -13.89
C PRO A 139 -11.86 1.30 -13.14
N VAL A 140 -13.17 1.53 -13.07
CA VAL A 140 -14.12 0.50 -12.64
C VAL A 140 -14.27 -0.52 -13.76
N ILE A 141 -13.89 -1.77 -13.50
CA ILE A 141 -14.09 -2.89 -14.43
C ILE A 141 -15.45 -3.52 -14.14
N LYS A 142 -16.26 -3.73 -15.20
CA LYS A 142 -17.56 -4.40 -15.14
C LYS A 142 -17.43 -5.88 -15.43
#